data_AF-A0A944XS67-F1
#
_entry.id   AF-A0A944XS67-F1
#
_cell.length_a   1.000
_cell.length_b   1.000
_cell.length_c   1.000
_cell.angle_alpha   90.00
_cell.angle_beta   90.00
_cell.angle_gamma   90.00
#
_symmetry.space_group_name_H-M   'P 1'
#
loop_
_entity.id
_entity.type
_entity.pdbx_description
1 polymer ?
#
loop_
_entity_poly.entity_id
_entity_poly.type
_entity_poly.pdbx_seq_one_letter_code
_entity_poly.pdbx_strand_id
1 'polypeptide(L)'
;QEEYYKKALEASEELKDEAGLQVDHRNLGELCLGRGYKDRSENHFKASLEISLRTANKKEIATDYRHMGNLSFNNGNRTEAEKYYRDALNLTLEVGDKNGTAQDYTYIGNLKFKDGNVDEAEESFDKAIDFFKESNNKAGLLQLLMTVARMELLLSRKEQSEKYLDQAKIICKELGDPEDLVKNIKEIEKVKDTVDQNR
;
A
#
# COMPACT_ATOMS: atom_id res chain seq x y z
N GLN A 1 -10.94 11.51 15.39
CA GLN A 1 -9.70 10.85 14.92
C GLN A 1 -8.46 11.62 15.37
N GLU A 2 -8.29 12.89 15.00
CA GLU A 2 -7.08 13.66 15.41
C GLU A 2 -6.88 13.74 16.92
N GLU A 3 -7.92 14.04 17.70
CA GLU A 3 -7.83 14.13 19.16
C GLU A 3 -7.45 12.79 19.81
N TYR A 4 -7.89 11.66 19.24
CA TYR A 4 -7.54 10.33 19.75
C TYR A 4 -6.06 10.03 19.54
N TYR A 5 -5.51 10.33 18.35
CA TYR A 5 -4.09 10.11 18.09
C TYR A 5 -3.18 11.07 18.87
N LYS A 6 -3.63 12.30 19.15
CA LYS A 6 -2.88 13.21 20.04
C LYS A 6 -2.84 12.70 21.48
N LYS A 7 -3.97 12.22 22.01
CA LYS A 7 -4.00 11.60 23.35
C LYS A 7 -3.15 10.33 23.43
N ALA A 8 -3.16 9.52 22.36
CA ALA A 8 -2.29 8.35 22.28
C ALA A 8 -0.82 8.76 22.30
N LEU A 9 -0.43 9.78 21.51
CA LEU A 9 0.93 10.31 21.51
C LEU A 9 1.35 10.82 22.89
N GLU A 10 0.52 11.61 23.56
CA GLU A 10 0.77 12.11 24.92
C GLU A 10 0.98 10.94 25.91
N ALA A 11 0.13 9.91 25.85
CA ALA A 11 0.28 8.72 26.69
C ALA A 11 1.59 7.96 26.40
N SER A 12 1.94 7.78 25.13
CA SER A 12 3.19 7.14 24.70
C SER A 12 4.42 7.93 25.16
N GLU A 13 4.36 9.27 25.17
CA GLU A 13 5.41 10.16 25.70
C GLU A 13 5.57 9.98 27.22
N GLU A 14 4.46 9.99 27.97
CA GLU A 14 4.45 9.77 29.43
C GLU A 14 5.03 8.40 29.81
N LEU A 15 4.69 7.37 29.05
CA LEU A 15 5.15 6.00 29.26
C LEU A 15 6.55 5.73 28.72
N LYS A 16 7.13 6.67 27.95
CA LYS A 16 8.39 6.49 27.20
C LYS A 16 8.36 5.25 26.30
N ASP A 17 7.20 4.97 25.72
CA ASP A 17 7.01 3.85 24.80
C ASP A 17 7.42 4.28 23.39
N GLU A 18 8.65 3.97 23.01
CA GLU A 18 9.17 4.31 21.68
C GLU A 18 8.37 3.67 20.54
N ALA A 19 7.86 2.45 20.74
CA ALA A 19 7.06 1.76 19.73
C ALA A 19 5.68 2.43 19.58
N GLY A 20 5.05 2.80 20.70
CA GLY A 20 3.82 3.58 20.73
C GLY A 20 3.98 4.93 20.03
N LEU A 21 5.02 5.69 20.37
CA LEU A 21 5.32 7.00 19.77
C LEU A 21 5.48 6.92 18.25
N GLN A 22 6.20 5.91 17.76
CA GLN A 22 6.40 5.69 16.34
C GLN A 22 5.07 5.45 15.62
N VAL A 23 4.21 4.58 16.16
CA VAL A 23 2.90 4.28 15.58
C VAL A 23 1.99 5.51 15.61
N ASP A 24 1.98 6.25 16.72
CA ASP A 24 1.18 7.46 16.88
C ASP A 24 1.58 8.55 15.89
N HIS A 25 2.88 8.75 15.70
CA HIS A 25 3.40 9.65 14.68
C HIS A 25 2.99 9.23 13.28
N ARG A 26 3.08 7.95 12.89
CA ARG A 26 2.60 7.50 11.57
C ARG A 26 1.11 7.79 11.38
N ASN A 27 0.29 7.45 12.36
CA ASN A 27 -1.16 7.68 12.31
C ASN A 27 -1.51 9.17 12.17
N LEU A 28 -0.82 10.05 12.92
CA LEU A 28 -0.97 11.49 12.78
C LEU A 28 -0.48 12.00 11.42
N GLY A 29 0.62 11.45 10.93
CA GLY A 29 1.19 11.77 9.62
C GLY A 29 0.24 11.43 8.48
N GLU A 30 -0.36 10.25 8.49
CA GLU A 30 -1.37 9.82 7.52
C GLU A 30 -2.64 10.66 7.60
N LEU A 31 -3.12 10.95 8.81
CA LEU A 31 -4.29 11.82 9.00
C LEU A 31 -4.04 13.22 8.46
N CYS A 32 -2.84 13.78 8.69
CA CYS A 32 -2.45 15.08 8.14
C CYS A 32 -2.37 15.03 6.61
N LEU A 33 -1.80 13.96 6.04
CA LEU A 33 -1.71 13.77 4.60
C LEU A 33 -3.10 13.74 3.95
N GLY A 34 -4.03 12.95 4.50
CA GLY A 34 -5.40 12.85 4.02
C GLY A 34 -6.19 14.16 4.10
N ARG A 35 -5.76 15.10 4.95
CA ARG A 35 -6.32 16.47 5.05
C ARG A 35 -5.58 17.51 4.23
N GLY A 36 -4.51 17.13 3.54
CA GLY A 36 -3.67 18.03 2.76
C GLY A 36 -2.69 18.87 3.58
N TYR A 37 -2.52 18.59 4.88
CA TYR A 37 -1.55 19.26 5.75
C TYR A 37 -0.15 18.67 5.57
N LYS A 38 0.47 18.97 4.43
CA LYS A 38 1.74 18.38 3.97
C LYS A 38 2.88 18.54 4.98
N ASP A 39 3.11 19.76 5.47
CA ASP A 39 4.22 20.03 6.41
C ASP A 39 4.03 19.29 7.74
N ARG A 40 2.80 19.22 8.24
CA ARG A 40 2.48 18.46 9.46
C ARG A 40 2.66 16.97 9.25
N SER A 41 2.27 16.46 8.09
CA SER A 41 2.46 15.07 7.71
C SER A 41 3.94 14.71 7.66
N GLU A 42 4.76 15.54 7.02
CA GLU A 42 6.21 15.37 6.92
C GLU A 42 6.88 15.34 8.30
N ASN A 43 6.52 16.27 9.18
CA ASN A 43 7.09 16.31 10.53
C ASN A 43 6.79 15.04 11.32
N HIS A 44 5.56 14.53 11.22
CA HIS A 44 5.16 13.30 11.89
C HIS A 44 5.87 12.06 11.30
N PHE A 45 5.96 11.92 9.98
CA PHE A 45 6.69 10.80 9.36
C PHE A 45 8.20 10.85 9.62
N LYS A 46 8.80 12.05 9.71
CA LYS A 46 10.20 12.17 10.12
C LYS A 46 10.42 11.75 11.56
N ALA A 47 9.51 12.11 12.47
CA ALA A 47 9.60 11.71 13.87
C ALA A 47 9.50 10.18 14.04
N SER A 48 8.58 9.51 13.31
CA SER A 48 8.51 8.05 13.33
C SER A 48 9.76 7.40 12.74
N LEU A 49 10.27 7.92 11.62
CA LEU A 49 11.51 7.45 11.00
C LEU A 49 12.73 7.59 11.92
N GLU A 50 12.85 8.70 12.65
CA GLU A 50 13.95 8.92 13.59
C GLU A 50 13.95 7.85 14.71
N ILE A 51 12.77 7.49 15.22
CA ILE A 51 12.62 6.43 16.20
C ILE A 51 13.02 5.07 15.60
N SER A 52 12.56 4.76 14.38
CA SER A 52 12.93 3.53 13.67
C SER A 52 14.43 3.39 13.42
N LEU A 53 15.09 4.49 13.07
CA LEU A 53 16.53 4.55 12.88
C LEU A 53 17.27 4.35 14.21
N ARG A 54 16.82 5.00 15.29
CA ARG A 54 17.42 4.86 16.62
C ARG A 54 17.31 3.42 17.16
N THR A 55 16.19 2.75 16.91
CA THR A 55 15.96 1.35 17.30
C THR A 55 16.60 0.35 16.34
N ALA A 56 17.16 0.81 15.21
CA ALA A 56 17.74 0.00 14.14
C ALA A 56 16.81 -1.09 13.60
N ASN A 57 15.48 -0.92 13.73
CA ASN A 57 14.51 -1.90 13.27
C ASN A 57 14.20 -1.70 11.79
N LYS A 58 14.84 -2.51 10.93
CA LYS A 58 14.73 -2.40 9.47
C LYS A 58 13.31 -2.54 8.93
N LYS A 59 12.45 -3.34 9.57
CA LYS A 59 11.03 -3.47 9.16
C LYS A 59 10.26 -2.18 9.42
N GLU A 60 10.55 -1.53 10.53
CA GLU A 60 9.95 -0.24 10.86
C GLU A 60 10.48 0.88 9.97
N ILE A 61 11.80 0.90 9.70
CA ILE A 61 12.39 1.85 8.75
C ILE A 61 11.74 1.70 7.35
N ALA A 62 11.55 0.47 6.87
CA ALA A 62 10.86 0.23 5.60
C ALA A 62 9.42 0.75 5.61
N THR A 63 8.71 0.61 6.73
CA THR A 63 7.36 1.15 6.90
C THR A 63 7.35 2.68 6.84
N ASP A 64 8.28 3.34 7.52
CA ASP A 64 8.42 4.80 7.45
C ASP A 64 8.81 5.30 6.06
N TYR A 65 9.68 4.57 5.36
CA TYR A 65 10.00 4.88 3.96
C TYR A 65 8.75 4.78 3.07
N ARG A 66 7.88 3.80 3.25
CA ARG A 66 6.60 3.78 2.51
C ARG A 66 5.73 5.00 2.80
N HIS A 67 5.64 5.45 4.05
CA HIS A 67 4.89 6.67 4.38
C HIS A 67 5.51 7.92 3.74
N MET A 68 6.84 8.06 3.78
CA MET A 68 7.57 9.14 3.10
C MET A 68 7.37 9.09 1.58
N GLY A 69 7.39 7.90 0.98
CA GLY A 69 7.12 7.69 -0.44
C GLY A 69 5.71 8.12 -0.82
N ASN A 70 4.71 7.77 -0.01
CA ASN A 70 3.32 8.19 -0.20
C ASN A 70 3.17 9.72 -0.10
N LEU A 71 3.86 10.36 0.85
CA LEU A 71 3.90 11.82 0.96
C LEU A 71 4.50 12.46 -0.29
N SER A 72 5.69 12.00 -0.72
CA SER A 72 6.35 12.50 -1.94
C SER A 72 5.47 12.30 -3.18
N PHE A 73 4.80 11.15 -3.31
CA PHE A 73 3.85 10.89 -4.40
C PHE A 73 2.68 11.87 -4.40
N ASN A 74 2.06 12.12 -3.24
CA ASN A 74 0.98 13.12 -3.09
C ASN A 74 1.47 14.57 -3.32
N ASN A 75 2.76 14.81 -3.14
CA ASN A 75 3.40 16.08 -3.49
C ASN A 75 3.74 16.20 -4.98
N GLY A 76 3.51 15.15 -5.77
CA GLY A 76 3.86 15.12 -7.19
C GLY A 76 5.33 14.80 -7.46
N ASN A 77 6.12 14.54 -6.41
CA ASN A 77 7.53 14.17 -6.54
C ASN A 77 7.68 12.65 -6.71
N ARG A 78 7.48 12.19 -7.96
CA ARG A 78 7.49 10.76 -8.29
C ARG A 78 8.86 10.11 -8.16
N THR A 79 9.93 10.82 -8.53
CA THR A 79 11.31 10.32 -8.41
C THR A 79 11.68 10.03 -6.96
N GLU A 80 11.31 10.94 -6.05
CA GLU A 80 11.56 10.75 -4.62
C GLU A 80 10.68 9.64 -4.03
N ALA A 81 9.40 9.55 -4.45
CA ALA A 81 8.53 8.46 -4.05
C ALA A 81 9.11 7.09 -4.46
N GLU A 82 9.58 6.96 -5.72
CA GLU A 82 10.23 5.73 -6.20
C GLU A 82 11.45 5.37 -5.35
N LYS A 83 12.29 6.36 -5.02
CA LYS A 83 13.45 6.14 -4.18
C LYS A 83 13.06 5.55 -2.82
N TYR A 84 12.09 6.17 -2.14
CA TYR A 84 11.64 5.69 -0.83
C TYR A 84 11.04 4.27 -0.90
N TYR A 85 10.23 3.97 -1.92
CA TYR A 85 9.69 2.62 -2.08
C TYR A 85 10.78 1.58 -2.37
N ARG A 86 11.82 1.94 -3.13
CA ARG A 86 12.97 1.06 -3.38
C ARG A 86 13.85 0.87 -2.15
N ASP A 87 14.04 1.92 -1.36
CA ASP A 87 14.76 1.85 -0.08
C ASP A 87 14.01 0.93 0.91
N ALA A 88 12.67 1.02 0.96
CA ALA A 88 11.83 0.09 1.71
C ALA A 88 11.97 -1.35 1.20
N LEU A 89 11.88 -1.55 -0.12
CA LEU A 89 12.02 -2.86 -0.77
C LEU A 89 13.36 -3.53 -0.44
N ASN A 90 14.46 -2.78 -0.48
CA ASN A 90 15.78 -3.30 -0.15
C ASN A 90 15.83 -3.80 1.29
N LEU A 91 15.25 -3.07 2.22
CA LEU A 91 15.21 -3.44 3.63
C LEU A 91 14.32 -4.66 3.89
N THR A 92 13.13 -4.72 3.26
CA THR A 92 12.21 -5.86 3.45
C THR A 92 12.77 -7.14 2.85
N LEU A 93 13.43 -7.06 1.69
CA LEU A 93 14.18 -8.17 1.11
C LEU A 93 15.33 -8.63 2.03
N GLU A 94 16.11 -7.68 2.57
CA GLU A 94 17.24 -8.00 3.45
C GLU A 94 16.81 -8.78 4.69
N VAL A 95 15.69 -8.40 5.31
CA VAL A 95 15.17 -9.05 6.53
C VAL A 95 14.19 -10.19 6.25
N GLY A 96 13.98 -10.54 4.98
CA GLY A 96 13.05 -11.60 4.58
C GLY A 96 11.59 -11.32 4.92
N ASP A 97 11.18 -10.05 5.02
CA ASP A 97 9.78 -9.67 5.25
C ASP A 97 8.97 -9.76 3.97
N LYS A 98 8.48 -10.96 3.67
CA LYS A 98 7.68 -11.23 2.47
C LYS A 98 6.44 -10.33 2.36
N ASN A 99 5.78 -10.04 3.47
CA ASN A 99 4.61 -9.16 3.47
C ASN A 99 5.00 -7.72 3.14
N GLY A 100 6.06 -7.21 3.76
CA GLY A 100 6.61 -5.90 3.46
C GLY A 100 7.04 -5.79 1.99
N THR A 101 7.80 -6.78 1.51
CA THR A 101 8.26 -6.85 0.11
C THR A 101 7.10 -6.85 -0.88
N ALA A 102 6.02 -7.60 -0.62
CA ALA A 102 4.83 -7.56 -1.46
C ALA A 102 4.18 -6.17 -1.50
N GLN A 103 4.12 -5.49 -0.35
CA GLN A 103 3.61 -4.13 -0.27
C GLN A 103 4.50 -3.15 -1.04
N ASP A 104 5.83 -3.24 -0.90
CA ASP A 104 6.78 -2.36 -1.59
C ASP A 104 6.66 -2.50 -3.11
N TYR A 105 6.60 -3.73 -3.62
CA TYR A 105 6.33 -3.98 -5.04
C TYR A 105 4.97 -3.44 -5.50
N THR A 106 3.94 -3.51 -4.64
CA THR A 106 2.62 -2.92 -4.94
C THR A 106 2.72 -1.40 -5.08
N TYR A 107 3.44 -0.71 -4.20
CA TYR A 107 3.66 0.74 -4.29
C TYR A 107 4.42 1.12 -5.56
N ILE A 108 5.47 0.38 -5.90
CA ILE A 108 6.24 0.59 -7.14
C ILE A 108 5.37 0.35 -8.37
N GLY A 109 4.59 -0.73 -8.41
CA GLY A 109 3.69 -1.03 -9.53
C GLY A 109 2.63 0.06 -9.73
N ASN A 110 2.03 0.53 -8.63
CA ASN A 110 1.09 1.66 -8.66
C ASN A 110 1.74 2.94 -9.22
N LEU A 111 2.99 3.22 -8.83
CA LEU A 111 3.74 4.36 -9.33
C LEU A 111 3.99 4.26 -10.83
N LYS A 112 4.52 3.12 -11.30
CA LYS A 112 4.80 2.87 -12.72
C LYS A 112 3.55 2.93 -13.59
N PHE A 113 2.43 2.38 -13.09
CA PHE A 113 1.14 2.48 -13.79
C PHE A 113 0.72 3.93 -13.97
N LYS A 114 0.89 4.77 -12.93
CA LYS A 114 0.56 6.21 -12.99
C LYS A 114 1.48 7.00 -13.91
N ASP A 115 2.70 6.54 -14.13
CA ASP A 115 3.63 7.11 -15.11
C ASP A 115 3.41 6.59 -16.53
N GLY A 116 2.48 5.65 -16.73
CA GLY A 116 2.19 5.05 -18.04
C GLY A 116 3.15 3.92 -18.42
N ASN A 117 4.08 3.53 -17.54
CA ASN A 117 4.98 2.41 -17.73
C ASN A 117 4.26 1.11 -17.34
N VAL A 118 3.32 0.69 -18.19
CA VAL A 118 2.43 -0.45 -17.93
C VAL A 118 3.22 -1.74 -17.74
N ASP A 119 4.22 -2.02 -18.58
CA ASP A 119 5.00 -3.25 -18.51
C ASP A 119 5.79 -3.38 -17.18
N GLU A 120 6.41 -2.28 -16.72
CA GLU A 120 7.10 -2.25 -15.41
C GLU A 120 6.12 -2.38 -14.23
N ALA A 121 4.89 -1.86 -14.40
CA ALA A 121 3.85 -1.98 -13.39
C ALA A 121 3.40 -3.44 -13.24
N GLU A 122 3.15 -4.13 -14.35
CA GLU A 122 2.79 -5.55 -14.39
C GLU A 122 3.87 -6.42 -13.75
N GLU A 123 5.14 -6.23 -14.13
CA GLU A 123 6.25 -6.98 -13.52
C GLU A 123 6.31 -6.78 -11.99
N SER A 124 6.03 -5.55 -11.53
CA SER A 124 6.00 -5.25 -10.10
C SER A 124 4.80 -5.91 -9.41
N PHE A 125 3.62 -5.90 -10.03
CA PHE A 125 2.43 -6.55 -9.48
C PHE A 125 2.56 -8.08 -9.43
N ASP A 126 3.17 -8.70 -10.43
CA ASP A 126 3.43 -10.15 -10.43
C ASP A 126 4.35 -10.55 -9.27
N LYS A 127 5.43 -9.80 -9.05
CA LYS A 127 6.30 -10.00 -7.88
C LYS A 127 5.53 -9.84 -6.57
N ALA A 128 4.69 -8.81 -6.46
CA ALA A 128 3.87 -8.60 -5.27
C ALA A 128 2.88 -9.76 -5.02
N ILE A 129 2.27 -10.30 -6.07
CA ILE A 129 1.38 -11.46 -6.00
C ILE A 129 2.14 -12.68 -5.46
N ASP A 130 3.33 -12.95 -5.98
CA ASP A 130 4.14 -14.10 -5.56
C ASP A 130 4.55 -13.97 -4.08
N PHE A 131 5.02 -12.79 -3.65
CA PHE A 131 5.36 -12.57 -2.24
C PHE A 131 4.15 -12.65 -1.30
N PHE A 132 2.97 -12.16 -1.70
CA PHE A 132 1.76 -12.32 -0.88
C PHE A 132 1.30 -13.78 -0.78
N LYS A 133 1.47 -14.59 -1.85
CA LYS A 133 1.22 -16.03 -1.81
C LYS A 133 2.20 -16.72 -0.86
N GLU A 134 3.49 -16.39 -0.95
CA GLU A 134 4.51 -16.96 -0.08
C GLU A 134 4.35 -16.59 1.40
N SER A 135 3.80 -15.41 1.70
CA SER A 135 3.50 -14.97 3.07
C SER A 135 2.15 -15.46 3.58
N ASN A 136 1.37 -16.15 2.74
CA ASN A 136 -0.01 -16.57 3.00
C ASN A 136 -0.94 -15.40 3.41
N ASN A 137 -0.65 -14.19 2.94
CA ASN A 137 -1.47 -13.02 3.21
C ASN A 137 -2.59 -12.89 2.18
N LYS A 138 -3.65 -13.66 2.41
CA LYS A 138 -4.82 -13.73 1.53
C LYS A 138 -5.54 -12.39 1.39
N ALA A 139 -5.63 -11.60 2.46
CA ALA A 139 -6.27 -10.30 2.43
C ALA A 139 -5.51 -9.31 1.53
N GLY A 140 -4.19 -9.23 1.70
CA GLY A 140 -3.31 -8.40 0.87
C GLY A 140 -3.33 -8.84 -0.59
N LEU A 141 -3.22 -10.14 -0.84
CA LEU A 141 -3.32 -10.72 -2.19
C LEU A 141 -4.65 -10.35 -2.87
N LEU A 142 -5.76 -10.52 -2.17
CA LEU A 142 -7.09 -10.20 -2.69
C LEU A 142 -7.23 -8.72 -3.04
N GLN A 143 -6.75 -7.83 -2.16
CA GLN A 143 -6.78 -6.40 -2.40
C GLN A 143 -5.92 -5.99 -3.60
N LEU A 144 -4.74 -6.59 -3.76
CA LEU A 144 -3.88 -6.39 -4.92
C LEU A 144 -4.58 -6.86 -6.20
N LEU A 145 -5.11 -8.09 -6.24
CA LEU A 145 -5.79 -8.63 -7.41
C LEU A 145 -6.98 -7.77 -7.85
N MET A 146 -7.80 -7.28 -6.91
CA MET A 146 -8.89 -6.35 -7.23
C MET A 146 -8.37 -5.01 -7.77
N THR A 147 -7.23 -4.53 -7.27
CA THR A 147 -6.62 -3.28 -7.73
C THR A 147 -6.10 -3.41 -9.15
N VAL A 148 -5.32 -4.47 -9.43
CA VAL A 148 -4.81 -4.75 -10.77
C VAL A 148 -5.95 -5.01 -11.76
N ALA A 149 -6.99 -5.75 -11.36
CA ALA A 149 -8.18 -5.94 -12.18
C ALA A 149 -8.83 -4.63 -12.61
N ARG A 150 -8.95 -3.65 -11.70
CA ARG A 150 -9.47 -2.30 -12.03
C ARG A 150 -8.53 -1.56 -12.99
N MET A 151 -7.22 -1.67 -12.78
CA MET A 151 -6.22 -1.05 -13.66
C MET A 151 -6.29 -1.60 -15.09
N GLU A 152 -6.46 -2.91 -15.26
CA GLU A 152 -6.64 -3.53 -16.57
C GLU A 152 -7.91 -3.01 -17.28
N LEU A 153 -9.00 -2.76 -16.54
CA LEU A 153 -10.20 -2.15 -17.12
C LEU A 153 -9.95 -0.72 -17.60
N LEU A 154 -9.13 0.07 -16.89
CA LEU A 154 -8.72 1.41 -17.34
C LEU A 154 -7.93 1.34 -18.66
N LEU A 155 -7.18 0.27 -18.87
CA LEU A 155 -6.46 -0.02 -20.13
C LEU A 155 -7.36 -0.69 -21.20
N SER A 156 -8.65 -0.88 -20.92
CA SER A 156 -9.60 -1.62 -21.78
C SER A 156 -9.20 -3.09 -22.03
N ARG A 157 -8.39 -3.69 -21.15
CA ARG A 157 -7.90 -5.08 -21.24
C ARG A 157 -8.78 -6.03 -20.43
N LYS A 158 -9.99 -6.27 -20.92
CA LYS A 158 -11.03 -7.03 -20.20
C LYS A 158 -10.62 -8.46 -19.85
N GLU A 159 -10.03 -9.17 -20.79
CA GLU A 159 -9.61 -10.57 -20.58
C GLU A 159 -8.58 -10.66 -19.45
N GLN A 160 -7.66 -9.70 -19.37
CA GLN A 160 -6.65 -9.67 -18.33
C GLN A 160 -7.26 -9.30 -16.97
N SER A 161 -8.18 -8.33 -16.94
CA SER A 161 -8.97 -8.02 -15.74
C SER A 161 -9.73 -9.24 -15.22
N GLU A 162 -10.34 -10.02 -16.11
CA GLU A 162 -11.09 -11.23 -15.76
C GLU A 162 -10.20 -12.29 -15.11
N LYS A 163 -8.98 -12.52 -15.62
CA LYS A 163 -8.02 -13.45 -15.00
C LYS A 163 -7.70 -13.06 -13.55
N TYR A 164 -7.51 -11.76 -13.27
CA TYR A 164 -7.25 -11.30 -11.91
C TYR A 164 -8.50 -11.39 -11.02
N LEU A 165 -9.69 -11.11 -11.56
CA LEU A 165 -10.95 -11.26 -10.83
C LEU A 165 -11.25 -12.72 -10.47
N ASP A 166 -10.94 -13.67 -11.36
CA ASP A 166 -11.15 -15.08 -11.08
C ASP A 166 -10.23 -15.58 -9.97
N GLN A 167 -8.97 -15.14 -9.96
CA GLN A 167 -8.08 -15.36 -8.83
C GLN A 167 -8.62 -14.70 -7.55
N ALA A 168 -9.11 -13.45 -7.63
CA ALA A 168 -9.69 -12.74 -6.49
C ALA A 168 -10.89 -13.48 -5.90
N LYS A 169 -11.78 -14.04 -6.73
CA LYS A 169 -12.93 -14.85 -6.28
C LYS A 169 -12.51 -16.10 -5.54
N ILE A 170 -11.45 -16.79 -5.99
CA ILE A 170 -10.93 -17.98 -5.31
C ILE A 170 -10.47 -17.59 -3.90
N ILE A 171 -9.65 -16.54 -3.78
CA ILE A 171 -9.15 -16.07 -2.48
C ILE A 171 -10.29 -15.55 -1.59
N CYS A 172 -11.30 -14.87 -2.17
CA CYS A 172 -12.46 -14.38 -1.43
C CYS A 172 -13.28 -15.53 -0.81
N LYS A 173 -13.47 -16.63 -1.54
CA LYS A 173 -14.10 -17.85 -1.00
C LYS A 173 -13.29 -18.47 0.12
N GLU A 174 -11.96 -18.52 -0.01
CA GLU A 174 -11.08 -19.01 1.04
C GLU A 174 -11.12 -18.17 2.33
N LEU A 175 -11.53 -16.89 2.22
CA LEU A 175 -11.74 -15.97 3.34
C LEU A 175 -13.17 -16.05 3.91
N GLY A 176 -14.01 -16.95 3.41
CA GLY A 176 -15.39 -17.12 3.88
C GLY A 176 -16.39 -16.12 3.28
N ASP A 177 -16.12 -15.61 2.08
CA ASP A 177 -16.97 -14.69 1.33
C ASP A 177 -17.44 -13.46 2.14
N PRO A 178 -16.53 -12.61 2.66
CA PRO A 178 -16.92 -11.38 3.35
C PRO A 178 -17.78 -10.49 2.45
N GLU A 179 -18.96 -10.08 2.93
CA GLU A 179 -19.97 -9.40 2.12
C GLU A 179 -19.42 -8.17 1.36
N ASP A 180 -18.60 -7.36 2.03
CA ASP A 180 -17.99 -6.16 1.45
C ASP A 180 -17.04 -6.49 0.28
N LEU A 181 -16.28 -7.57 0.39
CA LEU A 181 -15.32 -7.98 -0.65
C LEU A 181 -16.05 -8.60 -1.84
N VAL A 182 -17.07 -9.42 -1.58
CA VAL A 182 -17.95 -9.97 -2.64
C VAL A 182 -18.64 -8.84 -3.40
N LYS A 183 -19.14 -7.83 -2.68
CA LYS A 183 -19.75 -6.64 -3.29
C LYS A 183 -18.74 -5.88 -4.16
N ASN A 184 -17.54 -5.63 -3.65
CA ASN A 184 -16.49 -4.95 -4.40
C ASN A 184 -16.11 -5.69 -5.69
N ILE A 185 -15.98 -7.03 -5.65
CA ILE A 185 -15.70 -7.84 -6.84
C ILE A 185 -16.83 -7.69 -7.87
N LYS A 186 -18.09 -7.81 -7.44
CA LYS A 186 -19.26 -7.63 -8.32
C LYS A 186 -19.34 -6.24 -8.95
N GLU A 187 -18.94 -5.20 -8.21
CA GLU A 187 -18.88 -3.84 -8.76
C GLU A 187 -17.85 -3.73 -9.88
N ILE A 188 -16.67 -4.36 -9.74
CA ILE A 188 -15.65 -4.37 -10.80
C ILE A 188 -16.16 -5.15 -12.03
N GLU A 189 -16.86 -6.26 -11.82
CA GLU A 189 -17.48 -7.03 -12.91
C GLU A 189 -18.51 -6.20 -13.69
N LYS A 190 -19.38 -5.46 -13.00
CA LYS A 190 -20.34 -4.56 -13.66
C LYS A 190 -19.63 -3.50 -14.51
N VAL A 191 -18.54 -2.92 -14.00
CA VAL A 191 -17.75 -1.95 -14.78
C VAL A 191 -17.18 -2.62 -16.03
N LYS A 192 -16.64 -3.84 -15.92
CA LYS A 192 -16.15 -4.63 -17.07
C LYS A 192 -17.23 -4.76 -18.15
N ASP A 193 -18.46 -5.08 -17.78
CA ASP A 193 -19.57 -5.25 -18.74
C ASP A 193 -19.93 -3.94 -19.46
N THR A 194 -19.86 -2.80 -18.76
CA THR A 194 -20.15 -1.47 -19.34
C THR A 194 -19.10 -0.97 -20.33
N VAL A 195 -17.84 -1.45 -20.24
CA VAL A 195 -16.75 -1.02 -21.14
C VAL A 195 -17.04 -1.40 -22.61
N ASP A 196 -17.96 -2.35 -22.89
CA ASP A 196 -18.34 -2.72 -24.27
C ASP A 196 -19.39 -1.76 -24.88
N GLN A 197 -20.16 -1.04 -24.07
CA GLN A 197 -21.31 -0.27 -24.55
C GLN A 197 -20.94 1.11 -25.13
N ASN A 198 -19.68 1.52 -25.03
CA ASN A 198 -19.19 2.83 -25.47
C ASN A 198 -18.32 2.78 -26.74
N ARG A 199 -18.41 1.70 -27.52
CA ARG A 199 -17.83 1.60 -28.88
C ARG A 199 -18.94 1.46 -29.92
#